data_AF-A0A2M8TAB6-F1
#
_entry.id   AF-A0A2M8TAB6-F1
#
_cell.length_a   1.000
_cell.length_b   1.000
_cell.length_c   1.000
_cell.angle_alpha   90.00
_cell.angle_beta   90.00
_cell.angle_gamma   90.00
#
_symmetry.space_group_name_H-M   'P 1'
#
loop_
_entity.id
_entity.type
_entity.pdbx_description
1 polymer ?
#
loop_
_entity_poly.entity_id
_entity_poly.type
_entity_poly.pdbx_seq_one_letter_code
_entity_poly.pdbx_strand_id
1 'polypeptide(L)'
;MKQNTKNLVRAALLLAIAIVFQFIGKSFPDSQVFVGPAVNAILILAAFIAGTGYGIMVGVFTPLLAFVLGQLNPILGPFIPFIMIGNALYVLCFGLLKNKNIIFSYIGIIIASIVKFLFLDLSATKVVKMLHIGPSGQKGQMFNKILLKSMTTPQLITALIGGIIAVIIITILRKNKSLDA
;
A
#
# COMPACT_ATOMS: atom_id res chain seq x y z
N MET A 1 1.51 -26.79 -10.39
CA MET A 1 0.42 -25.89 -10.88
C MET A 1 -0.61 -25.51 -9.80
N LYS A 2 -1.18 -26.43 -9.01
CA LYS A 2 -2.25 -26.13 -8.02
C LYS A 2 -1.95 -25.01 -7.01
N GLN A 3 -0.71 -24.91 -6.51
CA GLN A 3 -0.33 -23.91 -5.51
C GLN A 3 -0.25 -22.48 -6.08
N ASN A 4 0.24 -22.33 -7.31
CA ASN A 4 0.31 -21.02 -7.98
C ASN A 4 -1.10 -20.49 -8.25
N THR A 5 -2.01 -21.34 -8.71
CA THR A 5 -3.42 -20.97 -8.91
C THR A 5 -4.08 -20.57 -7.58
N LYS A 6 -3.85 -21.32 -6.49
CA LYS A 6 -4.41 -21.00 -5.16
C LYS A 6 -3.91 -19.64 -4.64
N ASN A 7 -2.62 -19.35 -4.78
CA ASN A 7 -2.04 -18.09 -4.35
C ASN A 7 -2.51 -16.91 -5.21
N LEU A 8 -2.63 -17.11 -6.52
CA LEU A 8 -3.21 -16.12 -7.43
C LEU A 8 -4.64 -15.76 -7.03
N VAL A 9 -5.49 -16.76 -6.78
CA VAL A 9 -6.88 -16.54 -6.34
C VAL A 9 -6.93 -15.80 -5.00
N ARG A 10 -6.09 -16.19 -4.03
CA ARG A 10 -5.99 -15.49 -2.73
C ARG A 10 -5.59 -14.02 -2.90
N ALA A 11 -4.61 -13.74 -3.76
CA ALA A 11 -4.17 -12.38 -4.04
C ALA A 11 -5.27 -11.57 -4.75
N ALA A 12 -5.98 -12.17 -5.70
CA ALA A 12 -7.11 -11.54 -6.38
C ALA A 12 -8.26 -11.20 -5.42
N LEU A 13 -8.59 -12.12 -4.49
CA LEU A 13 -9.59 -11.87 -3.45
C LEU A 13 -9.16 -10.74 -2.51
N LEU A 14 -7.90 -10.72 -2.08
CA LEU A 14 -7.37 -9.63 -1.27
C LEU A 14 -7.39 -8.30 -2.02
N LEU A 15 -7.02 -8.28 -3.30
CA LEU A 15 -7.16 -7.10 -4.15
C LEU A 15 -8.62 -6.63 -4.24
N ALA A 16 -9.56 -7.56 -4.41
CA ALA A 16 -10.99 -7.23 -4.42
C ALA A 16 -11.45 -6.60 -3.09
N ILE A 17 -10.96 -7.10 -1.94
CA ILE A 17 -11.24 -6.48 -0.64
C ILE A 17 -10.66 -5.06 -0.59
N ALA A 18 -9.45 -4.83 -1.13
CA ALA A 18 -8.88 -3.48 -1.18
C ALA A 18 -9.72 -2.54 -2.03
N ILE A 19 -10.24 -3.03 -3.17
CA ILE A 19 -11.16 -2.28 -4.02
C ILE A 19 -12.43 -1.89 -3.27
N VAL A 20 -13.00 -2.78 -2.45
CA VAL A 20 -14.19 -2.47 -1.64
C VAL A 20 -13.91 -1.32 -0.67
N PHE A 21 -12.78 -1.36 0.06
CA PHE A 21 -12.39 -0.25 0.94
C PHE A 21 -12.17 1.05 0.16
N GLN A 22 -11.53 0.99 -1.01
CA GLN A 22 -11.33 2.15 -1.87
C GLN A 22 -12.65 2.74 -2.37
N PHE A 23 -13.60 1.88 -2.76
CA PHE A 23 -14.91 2.28 -3.24
C PHE A 23 -15.76 2.93 -2.15
N ILE A 24 -15.82 2.32 -0.96
CA ILE A 24 -16.51 2.89 0.20
C ILE A 24 -15.89 4.23 0.58
N GLY A 25 -14.55 4.28 0.62
CA GLY A 25 -13.79 5.48 0.94
C GLY A 25 -14.07 6.68 0.04
N LYS A 26 -14.43 6.45 -1.21
CA LYS A 26 -14.76 7.53 -2.16
C LYS A 26 -15.89 8.42 -1.66
N SER A 27 -16.80 7.85 -0.88
CA SER A 27 -17.99 8.54 -0.40
C SER A 27 -17.74 9.40 0.85
N PHE A 28 -16.56 9.30 1.48
CA PHE A 28 -16.24 10.01 2.71
C PHE A 28 -15.14 11.08 2.52
N PRO A 29 -15.34 12.30 3.04
CA PRO A 29 -14.25 13.28 3.14
C PRO A 29 -13.15 12.74 4.07
N ASP A 30 -11.88 12.98 3.72
CA ASP A 30 -10.69 12.49 4.43
C ASP A 30 -10.60 10.95 4.62
N SER A 31 -11.21 10.20 3.71
CA SER A 31 -11.23 8.74 3.74
C SER A 31 -9.86 8.07 3.78
N GLN A 32 -8.78 8.77 3.41
CA GLN A 32 -7.41 8.26 3.51
C GLN A 32 -7.02 7.83 4.93
N VAL A 33 -7.63 8.40 5.97
CA VAL A 33 -7.38 8.01 7.37
C VAL A 33 -7.79 6.55 7.62
N PHE A 34 -8.80 6.03 6.92
CA PHE A 34 -9.30 4.65 7.09
C PHE A 34 -8.93 3.75 5.91
N VAL A 35 -9.00 4.27 4.67
CA VAL A 35 -8.66 3.53 3.46
C VAL A 35 -7.17 3.24 3.38
N GLY A 36 -6.32 4.21 3.75
CA GLY A 36 -4.87 4.04 3.74
C GLY A 36 -4.42 2.85 4.59
N PRO A 37 -4.79 2.78 5.88
CA PRO A 37 -4.46 1.64 6.72
C PRO A 37 -5.07 0.33 6.22
N ALA A 38 -6.32 0.34 5.75
CA ALA A 38 -6.98 -0.87 5.24
C ALA A 38 -6.24 -1.44 4.01
N VAL A 39 -5.90 -0.58 3.03
CA VAL A 39 -5.14 -0.99 1.85
C VAL A 39 -3.77 -1.51 2.27
N ASN A 40 -3.01 -0.78 3.10
CA ASN A 40 -1.69 -1.24 3.58
C ASN A 40 -1.76 -2.57 4.34
N ALA A 41 -2.80 -2.81 5.13
CA ALA A 41 -3.02 -4.10 5.77
C ALA A 41 -3.17 -5.23 4.74
N ILE A 42 -3.95 -4.99 3.68
CA ILE A 42 -4.18 -5.95 2.61
C ILE A 42 -2.90 -6.25 1.82
N LEU A 43 -2.05 -5.25 1.57
CA LEU A 43 -0.73 -5.44 0.96
C LEU A 43 0.12 -6.45 1.77
N ILE A 44 0.22 -6.25 3.09
CA ILE A 44 0.99 -7.14 3.98
C ILE A 44 0.34 -8.53 4.05
N LEU A 45 -0.99 -8.59 4.16
CA LEU A 45 -1.72 -9.86 4.15
C LEU A 45 -1.51 -10.62 2.83
N ALA A 46 -1.52 -9.95 1.68
CA ALA A 46 -1.26 -10.57 0.39
C ALA A 46 0.17 -11.14 0.33
N ALA A 47 1.15 -10.36 0.80
CA ALA A 47 2.54 -10.80 0.90
C ALA A 47 2.71 -12.03 1.79
N PHE A 48 1.93 -12.11 2.87
CA PHE A 48 1.99 -13.21 3.83
C PHE A 48 1.24 -14.46 3.33
N ILE A 49 0.00 -14.31 2.86
CA ILE A 49 -0.93 -15.40 2.54
C ILE A 49 -0.70 -15.99 1.15
N ALA A 50 -0.45 -15.12 0.15
CA ALA A 50 -0.26 -15.52 -1.24
C ALA A 50 1.23 -15.54 -1.64
N GLY A 51 2.09 -14.88 -0.85
CA GLY A 51 3.53 -14.77 -1.11
C GLY A 51 3.93 -13.38 -1.59
N THR A 52 5.21 -13.06 -1.42
CA THR A 52 5.72 -11.69 -1.63
C THR A 52 5.51 -11.18 -3.05
N GLY A 53 5.75 -12.01 -4.08
CA GLY A 53 5.53 -11.62 -5.48
C GLY A 53 4.08 -11.26 -5.79
N TYR A 54 3.10 -12.03 -5.30
CA TYR A 54 1.69 -11.71 -5.46
C TYR A 54 1.29 -10.47 -4.66
N GLY A 55 1.85 -10.29 -3.47
CA GLY A 55 1.67 -9.05 -2.70
C GLY A 55 2.17 -7.81 -3.45
N ILE A 56 3.31 -7.91 -4.15
CA ILE A 56 3.82 -6.84 -5.00
C ILE A 56 2.82 -6.53 -6.13
N MET A 57 2.29 -7.56 -6.81
CA MET A 57 1.27 -7.36 -7.84
C MET A 57 0.04 -6.62 -7.29
N VAL A 58 -0.47 -7.05 -6.12
CA VAL A 58 -1.58 -6.35 -5.43
C VAL A 58 -1.20 -4.88 -5.17
N GLY A 59 0.00 -4.62 -4.67
CA GLY A 59 0.48 -3.27 -4.40
C GLY A 59 0.63 -2.37 -5.63
N VAL A 60 0.96 -2.97 -6.77
CA VAL A 60 1.07 -2.30 -8.07
C VAL A 60 -0.32 -2.00 -8.64
N PHE A 61 -1.29 -2.91 -8.53
CA PHE A 61 -2.64 -2.69 -9.06
C PHE A 61 -3.52 -1.78 -8.20
N THR A 62 -3.32 -1.76 -6.88
CA THR A 62 -4.14 -0.95 -5.95
C THR A 62 -4.23 0.55 -6.29
N PRO A 63 -3.15 1.28 -6.63
CA PRO A 63 -3.28 2.70 -6.98
C PRO A 63 -3.89 2.92 -8.37
N LEU A 64 -3.68 2.00 -9.33
CA LEU A 64 -4.32 2.06 -10.64
C LEU A 64 -5.84 1.95 -10.50
N LEU A 65 -6.31 0.99 -9.71
CA LEU A 65 -7.73 0.77 -9.45
C LEU A 65 -8.33 1.91 -8.61
N ALA A 66 -7.60 2.42 -7.62
CA ALA A 66 -8.04 3.59 -6.86
C ALA A 66 -8.25 4.81 -7.77
N PHE A 67 -7.42 4.99 -8.80
CA PHE A 67 -7.59 6.07 -9.77
C PHE A 67 -8.82 5.86 -10.66
N VAL A 68 -8.98 4.66 -11.24
CA VAL A 68 -10.13 4.32 -12.09
C VAL A 68 -11.46 4.45 -11.35
N LEU A 69 -11.50 4.08 -10.07
CA LEU A 69 -12.70 4.19 -9.23
C LEU A 69 -13.00 5.63 -8.78
N GLY A 70 -12.05 6.56 -8.97
CA GLY A 70 -12.14 7.94 -8.52
C GLY A 70 -11.89 8.14 -7.03
N GLN A 71 -11.24 7.18 -6.37
CA GLN A 71 -10.81 7.29 -4.97
C GLN A 71 -9.51 8.10 -4.84
N LEU A 72 -8.61 7.98 -5.81
CA LEU A 72 -7.41 8.82 -5.88
C LEU A 72 -7.76 10.12 -6.60
N ASN A 73 -7.32 11.25 -6.04
CA ASN A 73 -7.54 12.55 -6.68
C ASN A 73 -6.95 12.55 -8.11
N PRO A 74 -7.74 12.87 -9.15
CA PRO A 74 -7.28 12.80 -10.54
C PRO A 74 -6.01 13.62 -10.82
N ILE A 75 -5.81 14.72 -10.10
CA ILE A 75 -4.63 15.58 -10.23
C ILE A 75 -3.34 14.82 -9.89
N LEU A 76 -3.42 13.81 -9.01
CA LEU A 76 -2.28 12.96 -8.62
C LEU A 76 -1.98 11.84 -9.63
N GLY A 77 -2.71 11.75 -10.74
CA GLY A 77 -2.48 10.75 -11.80
C GLY A 77 -1.01 10.58 -12.21
N PRO A 78 -0.25 11.66 -12.48
CA PRO A 78 1.18 11.57 -12.81
C PRO A 78 2.06 10.94 -11.73
N PHE A 79 1.60 10.90 -10.48
CA PHE A 79 2.34 10.36 -9.34
C PHE A 79 2.06 8.87 -9.09
N ILE A 80 1.09 8.27 -9.78
CA ILE A 80 0.71 6.85 -9.62
C ILE A 80 1.91 5.89 -9.71
N PRO A 81 2.85 6.02 -10.68
CA PRO A 81 4.00 5.11 -10.76
C PRO A 81 4.85 5.09 -9.48
N PHE A 82 5.00 6.23 -8.80
CA PHE A 82 5.72 6.32 -7.54
C PHE A 82 4.96 5.62 -6.41
N ILE A 83 3.63 5.75 -6.37
CA ILE A 83 2.80 5.01 -5.40
C ILE A 83 2.93 3.50 -5.61
N MET A 84 2.93 3.04 -6.87
CA MET A 84 3.12 1.62 -7.22
C MET A 84 4.46 1.10 -6.72
N ILE A 85 5.55 1.85 -6.95
CA ILE A 85 6.89 1.48 -6.48
C ILE A 85 6.96 1.50 -4.95
N GLY A 86 6.42 2.54 -4.29
CA GLY A 86 6.39 2.62 -2.83
C GLY A 86 5.64 1.44 -2.20
N ASN A 87 4.53 1.03 -2.78
CA ASN A 87 3.78 -0.16 -2.38
C ASN A 87 4.56 -1.46 -2.61
N ALA A 88 5.25 -1.58 -3.75
CA ALA A 88 6.11 -2.72 -4.04
C ALA A 88 7.27 -2.83 -3.04
N LEU A 89 7.93 -1.70 -2.72
CA LEU A 89 8.99 -1.62 -1.71
C LEU A 89 8.48 -2.02 -0.33
N TYR A 90 7.31 -1.51 0.07
CA TYR A 90 6.67 -1.87 1.34
C TYR A 90 6.49 -3.39 1.46
N VAL A 91 5.91 -4.01 0.44
CA VAL A 91 5.70 -5.46 0.42
C VAL A 91 7.02 -6.23 0.37
N LEU A 92 7.96 -5.78 -0.45
CA LEU A 92 9.26 -6.43 -0.60
C LEU A 92 10.04 -6.41 0.71
N CYS A 93 10.18 -5.25 1.35
CA CYS A 93 10.88 -5.11 2.63
C CYS A 93 10.24 -5.99 3.71
N PHE A 94 8.92 -5.98 3.83
CA PHE A 94 8.24 -6.90 4.75
C PHE A 94 8.48 -8.36 4.37
N GLY A 95 8.39 -8.69 3.09
CA GLY A 95 8.56 -10.05 2.57
C GLY A 95 9.96 -10.63 2.77
N LEU A 96 10.99 -9.79 2.84
CA LEU A 96 12.38 -10.19 3.13
C LEU A 96 12.63 -10.36 4.63
N LEU A 97 11.94 -9.61 5.47
CA LEU A 97 12.14 -9.59 6.93
C LEU A 97 11.13 -10.48 7.68
N LYS A 98 10.05 -10.91 7.04
CA LYS A 98 9.07 -11.80 7.65
C LYS A 98 9.75 -13.13 8.00
N ASN A 99 9.63 -13.54 9.25
CA ASN A 99 10.17 -14.80 9.75
C ASN A 99 9.06 -15.58 10.48
N LYS A 100 9.35 -16.82 10.88
CA LYS A 100 8.45 -17.63 11.72
C LYS A 100 8.13 -16.92 13.04
N ASN A 101 9.11 -16.24 13.63
CA ASN A 101 8.90 -15.45 14.84
C ASN A 101 8.19 -14.12 14.53
N ILE A 102 7.10 -13.87 15.27
CA ILE A 102 6.20 -12.73 15.08
C ILE A 102 6.90 -11.39 15.35
N ILE A 103 7.90 -11.35 16.22
CA ILE A 103 8.66 -10.13 16.56
C ILE A 103 9.34 -9.56 15.30
N PHE A 104 9.91 -10.43 14.46
CA PHE A 104 10.52 -10.00 13.19
C PHE A 104 9.49 -9.48 12.18
N SER A 105 8.22 -9.90 12.29
CA SER A 105 7.14 -9.35 11.45
C SER A 105 6.84 -7.91 11.82
N TYR A 106 6.85 -7.56 13.12
CA TYR A 106 6.71 -6.16 13.57
C TYR A 106 7.89 -5.30 13.14
N ILE A 107 9.13 -5.78 13.31
CA ILE A 107 10.33 -5.08 12.85
C ILE A 107 10.26 -4.89 11.33
N GLY A 108 9.84 -5.92 10.59
CA GLY A 108 9.62 -5.86 9.15
C GLY A 108 8.64 -4.78 8.74
N ILE A 109 7.53 -4.60 9.46
CA ILE A 109 6.56 -3.51 9.20
C ILE A 109 7.17 -2.14 9.44
N ILE A 110 7.90 -1.96 10.55
CA ILE A 110 8.49 -0.66 10.88
C ILE A 110 9.48 -0.26 9.77
N ILE A 111 10.40 -1.17 9.42
CA ILE A 111 11.39 -0.93 8.36
C ILE A 111 10.70 -0.69 7.02
N ALA A 112 9.74 -1.54 6.64
CA ALA A 112 9.00 -1.40 5.39
C ALA A 112 8.25 -0.06 5.30
N SER A 113 7.60 0.35 6.39
CA SER A 113 6.84 1.61 6.45
C SER A 113 7.76 2.81 6.31
N ILE A 114 8.92 2.79 6.96
CA ILE A 114 9.94 3.84 6.84
C ILE A 114 10.47 3.90 5.40
N VAL A 115 10.83 2.76 4.80
CA VAL A 115 11.33 2.72 3.42
C VAL A 115 10.28 3.26 2.44
N LYS A 116 9.03 2.83 2.55
CA LYS A 116 7.92 3.34 1.73
C LYS A 116 7.74 4.85 1.90
N PHE A 117 7.72 5.32 3.14
CA PHE A 117 7.57 6.73 3.46
C PHE A 117 8.71 7.56 2.88
N LEU A 118 9.96 7.20 3.13
CA LEU A 118 11.13 7.93 2.63
C LEU A 118 11.12 7.98 1.11
N PHE A 119 10.80 6.87 0.43
CA PHE A 119 10.71 6.83 -1.02
C PHE A 119 9.63 7.79 -1.55
N LEU A 120 8.42 7.75 -0.98
CA LEU A 120 7.31 8.59 -1.42
C LEU A 120 7.53 10.07 -1.09
N ASP A 121 8.08 10.37 0.09
CA ASP A 121 8.39 11.72 0.54
C ASP A 121 9.48 12.36 -0.32
N LEU A 122 10.59 11.65 -0.58
CA LEU A 122 11.64 12.11 -1.49
C LEU A 122 11.11 12.27 -2.92
N SER A 123 10.25 11.35 -3.37
CA SER A 123 9.65 11.44 -4.69
C SER A 123 8.75 12.67 -4.82
N ALA A 124 7.90 12.91 -3.82
CA ALA A 124 6.96 14.03 -3.78
C ALA A 124 7.65 15.39 -3.65
N THR A 125 8.74 15.47 -2.90
CA THR A 125 9.44 16.74 -2.60
C THR A 125 10.51 17.10 -3.63
N LYS A 126 11.28 16.11 -4.11
CA LYS A 126 12.46 16.35 -4.96
C LYS A 126 12.27 15.84 -6.38
N VAL A 127 11.92 14.57 -6.56
CA VAL A 127 11.94 13.92 -7.87
C VAL A 127 10.92 14.53 -8.82
N VAL A 128 9.70 14.75 -8.35
CA VAL A 128 8.61 15.35 -9.14
C VAL A 128 8.98 16.76 -9.60
N LYS A 129 9.59 17.57 -8.73
CA LYS A 129 10.04 18.92 -9.06
C LYS A 129 11.20 18.91 -10.06
N MET A 130 12.18 18.02 -9.86
CA MET A 130 13.36 17.89 -10.72
C MET A 130 13.00 17.44 -12.14
N LEU A 131 12.05 16.50 -12.26
CA LEU A 131 11.63 15.92 -13.53
C LEU A 131 10.47 16.70 -14.19
N HIS A 132 10.07 17.85 -13.64
CA HIS A 132 8.92 18.63 -14.09
C HIS A 132 7.64 17.79 -14.28
N ILE A 133 7.42 16.83 -13.37
CA ILE A 133 6.27 15.92 -13.42
C ILE A 133 5.05 16.63 -12.83
N GLY A 134 4.00 16.77 -13.64
CA GLY A 134 2.74 17.36 -13.23
C GLY A 134 2.38 18.64 -13.99
N PRO A 135 1.15 19.13 -13.82
CA PRO A 135 0.67 20.31 -14.53
C PRO A 135 1.41 21.59 -14.08
N SER A 136 1.54 22.58 -14.96
CA SER A 136 2.14 23.90 -14.64
C SER A 136 1.09 24.93 -14.22
N GLY A 137 1.54 26.10 -13.74
CA GLY A 137 0.65 27.20 -13.34
C GLY A 137 -0.13 26.92 -12.05
N GLN A 138 -1.36 27.44 -11.94
CA GLN A 138 -2.22 27.26 -10.75
C GLN A 138 -2.52 25.77 -10.47
N LYS A 139 -2.71 24.96 -11.52
CA LYS A 139 -2.91 23.50 -11.39
C LYS A 139 -1.68 22.80 -10.80
N GLY A 140 -0.48 23.30 -11.09
CA GLY A 140 0.77 22.79 -10.51
C GLY A 140 0.92 23.09 -9.02
N GLN A 141 0.53 24.29 -8.60
CA GLN A 141 0.51 24.64 -7.17
C GLN A 141 -0.47 23.75 -6.40
N MET A 142 -1.66 23.51 -6.96
CA MET A 142 -2.66 22.61 -6.39
C MET A 142 -2.15 21.16 -6.35
N PHE A 143 -1.52 20.69 -7.43
CA PHE A 143 -0.90 19.37 -7.48
C PHE A 143 0.14 19.19 -6.38
N ASN A 144 1.09 20.12 -6.24
CA ASN A 144 2.13 20.05 -5.21
C ASN A 144 1.53 20.09 -3.79
N LYS A 145 0.53 20.95 -3.56
CA LYS A 145 -0.13 21.05 -2.25
C LYS A 145 -0.83 19.74 -1.86
N ILE A 146 -1.58 19.14 -2.79
CA ILE A 146 -2.29 17.88 -2.53
C ILE A 146 -1.29 16.72 -2.41
N LEU A 147 -0.27 16.69 -3.26
CA LEU A 147 0.78 15.69 -3.25
C LEU A 147 1.50 15.67 -1.90
N LEU A 148 1.98 16.82 -1.44
CA LEU A 148 2.67 16.93 -0.15
C LEU A 148 1.74 16.62 1.03
N LYS A 149 0.47 17.05 0.98
CA LYS A 149 -0.49 16.74 2.05
C LYS A 149 -0.81 15.24 2.13
N SER A 150 -0.83 14.52 1.02
CA SER A 150 -1.32 13.14 0.97
C SER A 150 -0.23 12.06 0.89
N MET A 151 0.96 12.37 0.38
CA MET A 151 2.01 11.37 0.08
C MET A 151 3.22 11.42 1.02
N THR A 152 3.21 12.31 2.02
CA THR A 152 4.31 12.46 2.99
C THR A 152 3.95 11.79 4.33
N THR A 153 3.86 12.53 5.44
CA THR A 153 3.62 12.03 6.80
C THR A 153 2.43 11.07 6.92
N PRO A 154 1.29 11.28 6.24
CA PRO A 154 0.18 10.33 6.32
C PRO A 154 0.53 8.93 5.79
N GLN A 155 1.46 8.79 4.85
CA GLN A 155 1.86 7.48 4.34
C GLN A 155 2.58 6.65 5.39
N LEU A 156 3.38 7.28 6.25
CA LEU A 156 4.05 6.58 7.35
C LEU A 156 3.03 6.07 8.37
N ILE A 157 2.12 6.95 8.80
CA ILE A 157 1.09 6.63 9.79
C ILE A 157 0.19 5.49 9.28
N THR A 158 -0.30 5.62 8.05
CA THR A 158 -1.20 4.61 7.47
C THR A 158 -0.51 3.28 7.19
N ALA A 159 0.76 3.29 6.77
CA ALA A 159 1.53 2.06 6.58
C ALA A 159 1.82 1.34 7.91
N LEU A 160 2.12 2.09 8.98
CA LEU A 160 2.33 1.50 10.31
C LEU A 160 1.03 0.89 10.86
N ILE A 161 -0.07 1.66 10.86
CA ILE A 161 -1.36 1.19 11.36
C ILE A 161 -1.82 -0.04 10.56
N GLY A 162 -1.78 0.05 9.23
CA GLY A 162 -2.17 -1.07 8.36
C GLY A 162 -1.32 -2.31 8.56
N GLY A 163 0.00 -2.14 8.67
CA GLY A 163 0.92 -3.24 8.94
C GLY A 163 0.64 -3.91 10.30
N ILE A 164 0.46 -3.13 11.37
CA ILE A 164 0.14 -3.65 12.70
C ILE A 164 -1.18 -4.45 12.66
N ILE A 165 -2.21 -3.91 12.01
CA ILE A 165 -3.49 -4.60 11.80
C ILE A 165 -3.27 -5.93 11.07
N ALA A 166 -2.47 -5.93 10.01
CA ALA A 166 -2.16 -7.16 9.27
C ALA A 166 -1.47 -8.21 10.14
N VAL A 167 -0.50 -7.82 10.97
CA VAL A 167 0.19 -8.78 11.86
C VAL A 167 -0.72 -9.32 12.96
N ILE A 168 -1.65 -8.53 13.48
CA ILE A 168 -2.69 -9.01 14.40
C ILE A 168 -3.54 -10.09 13.69
N ILE A 169 -4.01 -9.82 12.49
CA ILE A 169 -4.79 -10.77 11.68
C ILE A 169 -3.98 -12.05 11.41
N ILE A 170 -2.70 -11.91 11.01
CA ILE A 170 -1.79 -13.05 10.76
C ILE A 170 -1.65 -13.92 12.01
N THR A 171 -1.52 -13.29 13.19
CA THR A 171 -1.39 -14.00 14.47
C THR A 171 -2.64 -14.81 14.78
N ILE A 172 -3.82 -14.23 14.56
CA ILE A 172 -5.11 -14.92 14.74
C ILE A 172 -5.22 -16.11 13.76
N LEU A 173 -4.89 -15.90 12.49
CA LEU A 173 -4.97 -16.95 11.46
C LEU A 173 -4.04 -18.13 11.75
N ARG A 174 -2.81 -17.87 12.22
CA ARG A 174 -1.86 -18.90 12.67
C ARG A 174 -2.38 -19.68 13.87
N LYS A 175 -2.94 -18.99 14.88
CA LYS A 175 -3.49 -19.63 16.08
C LYS A 175 -4.62 -20.61 15.74
N ASN A 176 -5.43 -20.28 14.74
CA ASN A 176 -6.56 -21.11 14.31
C ASN A 176 -6.18 -22.23 13.32
N LYS A 177 -4.88 -22.47 13.05
CA LYS A 177 -4.37 -23.42 12.03
C LYS A 177 -5.00 -23.25 10.63
N SER A 178 -5.53 -22.06 10.34
CA SER A 178 -6.15 -21.76 9.06
C SER A 178 -5.12 -21.53 7.93
N LEU A 179 -3.86 -21.34 8.32
CA LEU A 179 -2.71 -21.17 7.44
C LEU A 179 -1.52 -21.92 8.04
N ASP A 180 -1.33 -23.18 7.64
CA ASP A 180 -0.06 -23.86 7.80
C ASP A 180 0.93 -23.22 6.81
N ALA A 181 1.88 -22.46 7.34
CA ALA A 181 2.98 -21.86 6.60
C ALA A 181 4.22 -22.77 6.64
#